data_AF-A0A1C0A940-F1
#
_entry.id   AF-A0A1C0A940-F1
#
_cell.length_a   1.000
_cell.length_b   1.000
_cell.length_c   1.000
_cell.angle_alpha   90.00
_cell.angle_beta   90.00
_cell.angle_gamma   90.00
#
_symmetry.space_group_name_H-M   'P 1'
#
loop_
_entity.id
_entity.type
_entity.pdbx_description
1 polymer ?
#
loop_
_entity_poly.entity_id
_entity_poly.type
_entity_poly.pdbx_seq_one_letter_code
_entity_poly.pdbx_strand_id
1 'polypeptide(L)' 'MVRDLNPLVDYAIEEGRTVGLRHAIMEVMLISYLMGMGFDYNTAYMTVESWEVNERFPGEYDYRY' A
#
# COMPACT_ATOMS: atom_id res chain seq x y z
N MET A 1 -8.22 -8.11 -15.20
CA MET A 1 -7.86 -6.70 -14.96
C MET A 1 -8.56 -6.10 -13.75
N VAL A 2 -9.90 -6.02 -13.65
CA VAL A 2 -10.56 -5.54 -12.39
C VAL A 2 -10.62 -6.64 -11.30
N ARG A 3 -10.79 -7.91 -11.68
CA ARG A 3 -10.82 -9.04 -10.73
C ARG A 3 -9.47 -9.30 -10.02
N ASP A 4 -8.37 -8.86 -10.63
CA ASP A 4 -7.01 -9.03 -10.08
C ASP A 4 -6.68 -7.98 -9.01
N LEU A 5 -7.59 -7.02 -8.77
CA LEU A 5 -7.42 -5.95 -7.79
C LEU A 5 -8.07 -6.26 -6.44
N ASN A 6 -8.90 -7.30 -6.33
CA ASN A 6 -9.54 -7.67 -5.07
C ASN A 6 -8.54 -7.86 -3.91
N PRO A 7 -7.38 -8.52 -4.11
CA PRO A 7 -6.38 -8.63 -3.05
C PRO A 7 -5.85 -7.27 -2.56
N LEU A 8 -5.67 -6.31 -3.47
CA LEU A 8 -5.20 -4.96 -3.13
C LEU A 8 -6.27 -4.16 -2.36
N VAL A 9 -7.54 -4.33 -2.73
CA VAL A 9 -8.66 -3.67 -2.04
C VAL A 9 -8.84 -4.24 -0.63
N ASP A 10 -8.81 -5.56 -0.49
CA ASP A 10 -8.94 -6.23 0.81
C ASP A 10 -7.77 -5.85 1.73
N TYR A 11 -6.55 -5.82 1.19
CA TYR A 11 -5.35 -5.34 1.88
C TYR A 11 -5.54 -3.90 2.39
N ALA A 12 -5.90 -2.96 1.52
CA ALA A 12 -6.05 -1.56 1.89
C ALA A 12 -7.14 -1.29 2.94
N ILE A 13 -8.19 -2.13 2.97
CA ILE A 13 -9.23 -2.03 4.00
C ILE A 13 -8.67 -2.45 5.36
N GLU A 14 -7.85 -3.50 5.41
CA GLU A 14 -7.25 -3.96 6.66
C GLU A 14 -6.20 -2.97 7.15
N GLU A 15 -5.32 -2.49 6.28
CA GLU A 15 -4.31 -1.49 6.63
C GLU A 15 -4.93 -0.14 7.03
N GLY A 16 -6.04 0.21 6.41
CA GLY A 16 -6.85 1.36 6.81
C GLY A 16 -7.34 1.29 8.26
N ARG A 17 -7.53 0.08 8.81
CA ARG A 17 -7.96 -0.14 10.21
C ARG A 17 -6.78 -0.18 11.18
N THR A 18 -5.64 -0.74 10.79
CA THR A 18 -4.47 -0.94 11.65
C THR A 18 -3.64 0.33 11.78
N VAL A 19 -3.24 0.91 10.65
CA VAL A 19 -2.29 2.02 10.58
C VAL A 19 -2.98 3.33 10.19
N GLY A 20 -3.97 3.25 9.29
CA GLY A 20 -4.87 4.36 8.98
C GLY A 20 -5.09 4.61 7.50
N LEU A 21 -6.19 5.29 7.18
CA LEU A 21 -6.62 5.53 5.79
C LEU A 21 -5.56 6.22 4.91
N ARG A 22 -4.79 7.16 5.46
CA ARG A 22 -3.74 7.86 4.69
C ARG A 22 -2.68 6.89 4.20
N HIS A 23 -2.20 6.05 5.10
CA HIS A 23 -1.18 5.05 4.83
C HIS A 23 -1.67 4.06 3.77
N ALA A 24 -2.83 3.43 4.03
CA ALA A 24 -3.42 2.46 3.11
C ALA A 24 -3.66 3.00 1.69
N ILE A 25 -4.10 4.26 1.56
CA ILE A 25 -4.25 4.90 0.24
C ILE A 25 -2.89 5.08 -0.44
N MET A 26 -1.87 5.47 0.31
CA MET A 26 -0.52 5.66 -0.23
C MET A 26 0.05 4.35 -0.79
N GLU A 27 -0.11 3.25 -0.06
CA GLU A 27 0.30 1.93 -0.51
C GLU A 27 -0.42 1.50 -1.78
N VAL A 28 -1.75 1.65 -1.84
CA VAL A 28 -2.54 1.35 -3.04
C VAL A 28 -2.05 2.13 -4.25
N MET A 29 -1.77 3.43 -4.07
CA MET A 29 -1.26 4.28 -5.15
C MET A 29 0.12 3.83 -5.64
N LEU A 30 1.03 3.48 -4.72
CA LEU A 30 2.39 3.03 -5.05
C LEU A 30 2.39 1.65 -5.73
N ILE A 31 1.62 0.69 -5.20
CA ILE A 31 1.45 -0.64 -5.80
C ILE A 31 0.86 -0.50 -7.22
N SER A 32 -0.18 0.32 -7.38
CA SER A 32 -0.79 0.59 -8.69
C SER A 32 0.19 1.23 -9.68
N TYR A 33 1.05 2.14 -9.21
CA TYR A 33 2.08 2.77 -10.03
C TYR A 33 3.11 1.75 -10.53
N LEU A 34 3.63 0.89 -9.63
CA LEU A 34 4.56 -0.18 -10.01
C LEU A 34 3.92 -1.18 -10.98
N MET A 35 2.67 -1.58 -10.74
CA MET A 35 1.93 -2.42 -11.69
C MET A 35 1.79 -1.75 -13.07
N GLY A 36 1.54 -0.43 -13.11
CA GLY A 36 1.50 0.36 -14.35
C GLY A 36 2.85 0.42 -15.09
N MET A 37 3.97 0.24 -14.38
CA MET A 37 5.31 0.12 -14.97
C MET A 37 5.64 -1.30 -15.45
N GLY A 38 4.75 -2.27 -15.23
CA GLY A 38 4.89 -3.65 -15.72
C GLY A 38 5.37 -4.66 -14.68
N PHE A 39 5.47 -4.28 -13.41
CA PHE A 39 5.69 -5.24 -12.32
C PHE A 39 4.43 -6.07 -12.07
N ASP A 40 4.57 -7.35 -11.73
CA ASP A 40 3.44 -8.13 -11.22
C ASP A 40 3.04 -7.68 -9.81
N TYR A 41 1.82 -8.03 -9.38
CA TYR A 41 1.27 -7.60 -8.09
C TYR A 41 2.17 -7.95 -6.90
N ASN A 42 2.73 -9.16 -6.84
CA ASN A 42 3.52 -9.58 -5.69
C ASN A 42 4.84 -8.82 -5.61
N THR A 43 5.48 -8.62 -6.76
CA THR A 43 6.70 -7.81 -6.82
C THR A 43 6.42 -6.35 -6.43
N ALA A 44 5.32 -5.78 -6.91
CA ALA A 44 4.91 -4.42 -6.55
C ALA A 44 4.61 -4.28 -5.04
N TYR A 45 3.80 -5.20 -4.51
CA TYR A 45 3.44 -5.28 -3.10
C TYR A 45 4.68 -5.36 -2.19
N MET A 46 5.53 -6.37 -2.40
CA MET A 46 6.75 -6.56 -1.59
C MET A 46 7.73 -5.38 -1.70
N THR A 47 7.75 -4.69 -2.84
CA THR A 47 8.58 -3.49 -3.01
C THR A 47 8.09 -2.35 -2.13
N VAL A 48 6.78 -2.10 -2.10
CA VAL A 48 6.19 -1.01 -1.29
C VAL A 48 6.36 -1.29 0.20
N GLU A 49 6.04 -2.51 0.65
CA GLU A 49 6.26 -2.99 2.02
C GLU A 49 7.72 -2.80 2.49
N SER A 50 8.69 -3.04 1.60
CA SER A 50 10.11 -2.91 1.93
C SER A 50 10.56 -1.47 2.22
N TRP A 51 9.75 -0.46 1.86
CA TRP A 51 10.06 0.94 2.12
C TRP A 51 9.68 1.35 3.53
N GLU A 52 8.92 0.53 4.24
CA GLU A 52 8.43 0.82 5.57
C GLU A 52 9.42 0.43 6.67
N VAL A 53 9.36 1.16 7.78
CA VAL A 53 10.10 0.85 9.00
C VAL A 53 9.14 0.93 10.18
N ASN A 54 8.80 -0.22 10.75
CA ASN A 54 7.76 -0.37 11.77
C ASN A 54 6.37 0.12 11.28
N GLU A 55 5.89 -0.42 10.15
CA GLU A 55 4.56 -0.14 9.56
C GLU A 55 4.33 1.34 9.21
N ARG A 56 5.41 2.03 8.78
CA ARG A 56 5.40 3.45 8.46
C ARG A 56 6.38 3.80 7.36
N PHE A 57 5.94 4.65 6.46
CA PHE A 57 6.85 5.24 5.47
C PHE A 57 7.77 6.30 6.10
N PRO A 58 8.98 6.49 5.55
CA PRO A 58 9.84 7.60 5.93
C PRO A 58 9.12 8.94 5.76
N GLY A 59 9.00 9.71 6.84
CA GLY A 59 8.32 11.01 6.85
C GLY A 59 6.80 10.93 7.01
N GLU A 60 6.23 9.74 7.18
CA GLU A 60 4.85 9.57 7.60
C GLU A 60 4.74 9.83 9.11
N TYR A 61 4.30 11.04 9.44
CA TYR A 61 3.99 11.42 10.82
C TYR A 61 2.53 11.08 11.14
N ASP A 62 2.30 10.59 12.36
CA ASP A 62 0.95 10.42 12.89
C ASP A 62 0.36 11.81 13.20
N TYR A 63 -0.46 12.32 12.29
CA TYR A 63 -1.18 13.59 12.48
C TYR A 63 -2.41 13.47 13.39
N ARG A 64 -2.56 12.37 14.14
CA ARG A 64 -3.66 12.18 15.11
C ARG A 64 -3.46 12.88 16.46
N TYR A 65 -2.41 13.71 16.62
CA TYR A 65 -2.22 14.59 17.78
C TYR A 65 -1.92 16.03 17.36
#